data_AF-A0A0E9NNX1-F1
#
_entry.id   AF-A0A0E9NNX1-F1
#
_cell.length_a   1.000
_cell.length_b   1.000
_cell.length_c   1.000
_cell.angle_alpha   90.00
_cell.angle_beta   90.00
_cell.angle_gamma   90.00
#
_symmetry.space_group_name_H-M   'P 1'
#
loop_
_entity.id
_entity.type
_entity.pdbx_description
1 polymer ?
#
loop_
_entity_poly.entity_id
_entity_poly.type
_entity_poly.pdbx_seq_one_letter_code
_entity_poly.pdbx_strand_id
1 'polypeptide(L)'
;MSKQQHFTRLIRFVAKDGKRVLYGDAILPCRGAGAENAQKAKVIKGDPLGEYEITDEEVEVGRLLAPLETEKVGTVRCLGLNYAAHAKESGMPQPKYPVLFYKPRTSLTGPMAPIPVPTMAQQNTLAHASHPSATASATPGSTTPKLDYEVELVIVIGKKCRDVKEEDVDDVVLGYAVGNDVSQRAWQIELGGGQWSHGKGFDGWAPWGPCITHPSLLSPHSTGNRNLDLRITCSVNAHPRQQSTTADMIFGIRKTVALLSRGVTLMPGDLIFTGTPEGVGMGFKPEGKWLRDGDVVEVGVEGLGKCKNVVVFEGGMGRARLVKSRVVKRVMIPTAASRIPRPKVRSIIHFSMPPVQRNHTFLSQPSDDLNSAPSIDFDAIMAQLAQASADRKKKKQSEIQASFTKNLSTIEAKLHGVIEAHHAKVSKRYEQSCAERAELVRKKTEVEETMAEAILKLQGEVTKFEKAMLAKSTEQVQSKSKKGRK
;
A
#
# COMPACT_ATOMS: atom_id res chain seq x y z
N MET A 1 24.86 -25.41 -28.19
CA MET A 1 24.03 -24.34 -27.57
C MET A 1 23.64 -24.82 -26.19
N SER A 2 24.03 -24.13 -25.12
CA SER A 2 23.61 -24.51 -23.76
C SER A 2 22.09 -24.37 -23.66
N LYS A 3 21.39 -25.38 -23.10
CA LYS A 3 19.96 -25.23 -22.76
C LYS A 3 19.80 -24.01 -21.86
N GLN A 4 18.87 -23.13 -22.20
CA GLN A 4 18.55 -21.95 -21.43
C GLN A 4 18.04 -22.38 -20.05
N GLN A 5 18.76 -22.04 -18.97
CA GLN A 5 18.45 -22.53 -17.62
C GLN A 5 17.32 -21.77 -16.92
N HIS A 6 17.00 -20.57 -17.39
CA HIS A 6 15.98 -19.69 -16.81
C HIS A 6 15.18 -19.01 -17.93
N PHE A 7 13.94 -18.61 -17.65
CA PHE A 7 13.18 -17.80 -18.61
C PHE A 7 13.84 -16.43 -18.78
N THR A 8 13.61 -15.76 -19.91
CA THR A 8 13.99 -14.35 -20.07
C THR A 8 12.85 -13.42 -19.70
N ARG A 9 11.63 -13.74 -20.10
CA ARG A 9 10.42 -12.98 -19.84
C ARG A 9 9.26 -13.93 -19.58
N LEU A 10 9.00 -14.21 -18.32
CA LEU A 10 7.88 -15.04 -17.91
C LEU A 10 6.56 -14.28 -18.14
N ILE A 11 5.71 -14.81 -19.00
CA ILE A 11 4.34 -14.37 -19.17
C ILE A 11 3.37 -15.47 -18.74
N ARG A 12 2.19 -15.04 -18.30
CA ARG A 12 1.03 -15.90 -18.13
C ARG A 12 -0.04 -15.43 -19.11
N PHE A 13 -0.60 -16.33 -19.89
CA PHE A 13 -1.49 -15.93 -20.99
C PHE A 13 -2.57 -16.97 -21.29
N VAL A 14 -3.68 -16.49 -21.81
CA VAL A 14 -4.65 -17.31 -22.53
C VAL A 14 -4.11 -17.53 -23.95
N ALA A 15 -3.93 -18.78 -24.35
CA ALA A 15 -3.55 -19.13 -25.71
C ALA A 15 -4.61 -18.63 -26.70
N LYS A 16 -4.23 -18.40 -27.96
CA LYS A 16 -5.15 -17.92 -29.01
C LYS A 16 -6.31 -18.88 -29.30
N ASP A 17 -6.18 -20.16 -28.92
CA ASP A 17 -7.25 -21.15 -28.92
C ASP A 17 -8.38 -20.83 -27.90
N GLY A 18 -8.15 -19.89 -26.98
CA GLY A 18 -9.10 -19.43 -25.97
C GLY A 18 -9.36 -20.41 -24.82
N LYS A 19 -8.72 -21.59 -24.83
CA LYS A 19 -9.01 -22.70 -23.91
C LYS A 19 -7.93 -22.88 -22.86
N ARG A 20 -6.67 -22.70 -23.24
CA ARG A 20 -5.53 -22.97 -22.36
C ARG A 20 -5.02 -21.69 -21.71
N VAL A 21 -4.79 -21.75 -20.40
CA VAL A 21 -4.01 -20.74 -19.67
C VAL A 21 -2.63 -21.35 -19.42
N LEU A 22 -1.59 -20.69 -19.88
CA LEU A 22 -0.22 -21.21 -19.90
C LEU A 22 0.75 -20.20 -19.31
N TYR A 23 1.85 -20.72 -18.77
CA TYR A 23 3.08 -19.96 -18.59
C TYR A 23 3.95 -20.10 -19.83
N GLY A 24 4.71 -19.07 -20.16
CA GLY A 24 5.68 -19.15 -21.24
C GLY A 24 6.79 -18.11 -21.16
N ASP A 25 7.90 -18.40 -21.83
CA ASP A 25 8.97 -17.43 -22.09
C ASP A 25 8.63 -16.66 -23.37
N ALA A 26 8.39 -15.35 -23.23
CA ALA A 26 7.85 -14.53 -24.30
C ALA A 26 8.82 -14.37 -25.48
N ILE A 27 8.30 -14.61 -26.69
CA ILE A 27 9.00 -14.36 -27.94
C ILE A 27 8.54 -13.00 -28.47
N LEU A 28 9.48 -12.06 -28.53
CA LEU A 28 9.22 -10.70 -28.97
C LEU A 28 9.35 -10.57 -30.49
N PRO A 29 8.54 -9.72 -31.15
CA PRO A 29 8.57 -9.55 -32.60
C PRO A 29 9.86 -8.91 -33.11
N CYS A 30 10.53 -8.10 -32.29
CA CYS A 30 11.82 -7.49 -32.60
C CYS A 30 12.58 -7.13 -31.33
N ARG A 31 13.88 -6.85 -31.47
CA ARG A 31 14.73 -6.38 -30.37
C ARG A 31 14.21 -5.02 -29.87
N GLY A 32 14.00 -4.91 -28.56
CA GLY A 32 13.55 -3.68 -27.91
C GLY A 32 12.03 -3.53 -27.79
N ALA A 33 11.24 -4.44 -28.36
CA ALA A 33 9.80 -4.47 -28.11
C ALA A 33 9.50 -4.75 -26.62
N GLY A 34 8.44 -4.12 -26.08
CA GLY A 34 7.92 -4.45 -24.77
C GLY A 34 7.17 -5.79 -24.78
N ALA A 35 7.12 -6.49 -23.64
CA ALA A 35 6.51 -7.82 -23.55
C ALA A 35 4.98 -7.82 -23.76
N GLU A 36 4.32 -6.66 -23.72
CA GLU A 36 2.93 -6.49 -24.14
C GLU A 36 2.71 -6.81 -25.63
N ASN A 37 3.78 -6.83 -26.43
CA ASN A 37 3.75 -7.12 -27.86
C ASN A 37 4.12 -8.58 -28.19
N ALA A 38 4.24 -9.46 -27.18
CA ALA A 38 4.56 -10.87 -27.40
C ALA A 38 3.42 -11.56 -28.19
N GLN A 39 3.75 -12.08 -29.37
CA GLN A 39 2.80 -12.81 -30.23
C GLN A 39 2.85 -14.32 -30.03
N LYS A 40 3.99 -14.83 -29.55
CA LYS A 40 4.21 -16.23 -29.22
C LYS A 40 4.99 -16.34 -27.91
N ALA A 41 4.94 -17.51 -27.30
CA ALA A 41 5.83 -17.85 -26.20
C ALA A 41 6.20 -19.33 -26.26
N LYS A 42 7.42 -19.65 -25.80
CA LYS A 42 7.81 -21.03 -25.51
C LYS A 42 7.13 -21.45 -24.22
N VAL A 43 6.38 -22.55 -24.25
CA VAL A 43 5.60 -23.01 -23.09
C VAL A 43 6.53 -23.40 -21.94
N ILE A 44 6.20 -22.93 -20.74
CA ILE A 44 6.84 -23.31 -19.50
C ILE A 44 5.94 -24.31 -18.77
N LYS A 45 6.49 -25.49 -18.48
CA LYS A 45 5.82 -26.54 -17.69
C LYS A 45 6.37 -26.54 -16.27
N GLY A 46 5.51 -26.70 -15.26
CA GLY A 46 5.89 -26.71 -13.86
C GLY A 46 5.49 -25.42 -13.12
N ASP A 47 6.16 -25.15 -12.00
CA ASP A 47 5.92 -23.97 -11.19
C ASP A 47 6.99 -22.90 -11.47
N PRO A 48 6.64 -21.72 -11.99
CA PRO A 48 7.63 -20.66 -12.22
C PRO A 48 8.30 -20.13 -10.95
N LEU A 49 7.73 -20.38 -9.77
CA LEU A 49 8.34 -20.06 -8.46
C LEU A 49 9.13 -21.24 -7.87
N GLY A 50 9.14 -22.39 -8.54
CA GLY A 50 9.80 -23.62 -8.11
C GLY A 50 10.52 -24.28 -9.28
N GLU A 51 10.27 -25.58 -9.48
CA GLU A 51 10.84 -26.33 -10.60
C GLU A 51 10.00 -26.16 -11.86
N TYR A 52 10.66 -25.82 -12.97
CA TYR A 52 10.03 -25.67 -14.27
C TYR A 52 10.97 -26.04 -15.43
N GLU A 53 10.38 -26.31 -16.59
CA GLU A 53 11.07 -26.56 -17.86
C GLU A 53 10.54 -25.60 -18.93
N ILE A 54 11.46 -24.92 -19.63
CA ILE A 54 11.13 -24.20 -20.87
C ILE A 54 11.16 -25.20 -22.01
N THR A 55 10.00 -25.47 -22.59
CA THR A 55 9.87 -26.45 -23.68
C THR A 55 10.13 -25.81 -25.05
N ASP A 56 10.25 -26.64 -26.07
CA ASP A 56 10.29 -26.20 -27.47
C ASP A 56 8.90 -25.96 -28.08
N GLU A 57 7.81 -26.21 -27.34
CA GLU A 57 6.45 -25.91 -27.80
C GLU A 57 6.24 -24.39 -27.84
N GLU A 58 6.01 -23.84 -29.02
CA GLU A 58 5.60 -22.44 -29.20
C GLU A 58 4.08 -22.34 -29.33
N VAL A 59 3.47 -21.45 -28.55
CA VAL A 59 2.03 -21.18 -28.60
C VAL A 59 1.78 -19.71 -28.88
N GLU A 60 0.80 -19.43 -29.74
CA GLU A 60 0.34 -18.07 -30.00
C GLU A 60 -0.34 -17.47 -28.75
N VAL A 61 0.10 -16.28 -28.38
CA VAL A 61 -0.43 -15.52 -27.25
C VAL A 61 -1.74 -14.87 -27.68
N GLY A 62 -2.85 -15.24 -27.03
CA GLY A 62 -4.17 -14.64 -27.27
C GLY A 62 -4.39 -13.42 -26.38
N ARG A 63 -4.22 -13.58 -25.07
CA ARG A 63 -4.39 -12.50 -24.09
C ARG A 63 -3.46 -12.67 -22.90
N LEU A 64 -2.71 -11.63 -22.55
CA LEU A 64 -1.87 -11.59 -21.35
C LEU A 64 -2.71 -11.49 -20.08
N LEU A 65 -2.23 -12.12 -19.02
CA LEU A 65 -2.80 -12.11 -17.67
C LEU A 65 -1.78 -11.49 -16.70
N ALA A 66 -2.15 -11.35 -15.43
CA ALA A 66 -1.16 -11.07 -14.37
C ALA A 66 -0.05 -12.14 -14.45
N PRO A 67 1.25 -11.77 -14.34
CA PRO A 67 2.35 -12.71 -14.56
C PRO A 67 2.40 -13.90 -13.61
N LEU A 68 1.69 -13.88 -12.49
CA LEU A 68 1.48 -15.02 -11.59
C LEU A 68 -0.01 -15.13 -11.22
N GLU A 69 -0.47 -16.33 -10.85
CA GLU A 69 -1.74 -16.46 -10.13
C GLU A 69 -1.71 -15.69 -8.81
N THR A 70 -2.83 -15.06 -8.45
CA THR A 70 -2.98 -14.35 -7.16
C THR A 70 -2.72 -15.26 -5.96
N GLU A 71 -2.99 -16.57 -6.08
CA GLU A 71 -2.74 -17.58 -5.05
C GLU A 71 -1.25 -17.87 -4.85
N LYS A 72 -0.42 -17.65 -5.87
CA LYS A 72 1.03 -17.80 -5.80
C LYS A 72 1.74 -16.56 -5.24
N VAL A 73 1.03 -15.44 -5.16
CA VAL A 73 1.55 -14.22 -4.55
C VAL A 73 1.38 -14.28 -3.04
N GLY A 74 2.49 -14.10 -2.32
CA GLY A 74 2.51 -14.04 -0.86
C GLY A 74 2.03 -12.68 -0.35
N THR A 75 2.98 -11.80 -0.06
CA THR A 75 2.76 -10.42 0.39
C THR A 75 2.92 -9.44 -0.77
N VAL A 76 2.13 -8.36 -0.76
CA VAL A 76 2.32 -7.20 -1.64
C VAL A 76 2.78 -6.03 -0.78
N ARG A 77 4.08 -5.79 -0.79
CA ARG A 77 4.76 -4.74 -0.03
C ARG A 77 4.94 -3.53 -0.93
N CYS A 78 4.74 -2.34 -0.40
CA CYS A 78 4.79 -1.11 -1.18
C CYS A 78 5.60 -0.04 -0.43
N LEU A 79 6.42 0.70 -1.15
CA LEU A 79 7.21 1.81 -0.61
C LEU A 79 6.64 3.14 -1.06
N GLY A 80 6.20 3.98 -0.12
CA GLY A 80 5.88 5.36 -0.45
C GLY A 80 7.09 6.28 -0.36
N LEU A 81 7.01 7.40 -1.10
CA LEU A 81 8.01 8.48 -1.07
C LEU A 81 9.43 8.01 -1.40
N ASN A 82 9.59 7.03 -2.31
CA ASN A 82 10.90 6.49 -2.68
C ASN A 82 11.59 7.24 -3.84
N TYR A 83 11.04 8.36 -4.31
CA TYR A 83 11.66 9.26 -5.27
C TYR A 83 11.74 10.66 -4.68
N ALA A 84 12.91 11.31 -4.78
CA ALA A 84 13.15 12.60 -4.13
C ALA A 84 12.25 13.71 -4.68
N ALA A 85 12.04 13.75 -6.00
CA ALA A 85 11.15 14.71 -6.65
C ALA A 85 9.68 14.49 -6.25
N HIS A 86 9.23 13.24 -6.14
CA HIS A 86 7.88 12.91 -5.68
C HIS A 86 7.64 13.30 -4.21
N ALA A 87 8.63 13.08 -3.33
CA ALA A 87 8.55 13.52 -1.94
C ALA A 87 8.37 15.04 -1.84
N LYS A 88 9.14 15.79 -2.64
CA LYS A 88 9.03 17.25 -2.75
C LYS A 88 7.67 17.69 -3.29
N GLU A 89 7.16 17.04 -4.35
CA GLU A 89 5.84 17.31 -4.94
C GLU A 89 4.69 17.09 -3.94
N SER A 90 4.82 16.07 -3.10
CA SER A 90 3.85 15.74 -2.06
C SER A 90 3.94 16.65 -0.82
N GLY A 91 4.92 17.56 -0.77
CA GLY A 91 5.18 18.44 0.38
C GLY A 91 5.65 17.68 1.63
N MET A 92 6.14 16.44 1.47
CA MET A 92 6.59 15.60 2.57
C MET A 92 8.12 15.59 2.65
N PRO A 93 8.70 15.52 3.86
CA PRO A 93 10.15 15.41 3.99
C PRO A 93 10.65 14.10 3.39
N GLN A 94 11.85 14.13 2.81
CA GLN A 94 12.49 12.92 2.30
C GLN A 94 12.65 11.89 3.43
N PRO A 95 12.19 10.64 3.24
CA PRO A 95 12.25 9.63 4.28
C PRO A 95 13.69 9.17 4.56
N LYS A 96 14.01 8.96 5.83
CA LYS A 96 15.30 8.36 6.28
C LYS A 96 15.29 6.83 6.18
N TYR A 97 14.11 6.22 6.27
CA TYR A 97 13.88 4.79 6.16
C TYR A 97 12.69 4.55 5.22
N PRO A 98 12.63 3.42 4.48
CA PRO A 98 11.51 3.14 3.58
C PRO A 98 10.16 3.21 4.30
N VAL A 99 9.21 3.97 3.74
CA VAL A 99 7.84 4.04 4.26
C VAL A 99 7.04 2.86 3.72
N LEU A 100 7.04 1.77 4.49
CA LEU A 100 6.43 0.50 4.10
C LEU A 100 4.94 0.45 4.45
N PHE A 101 4.13 0.01 3.50
CA PHE A 101 2.75 -0.42 3.72
C PHE A 101 2.46 -1.68 2.89
N TYR A 102 1.28 -2.25 3.08
CA TYR A 102 0.84 -3.47 2.38
C TYR A 102 -0.42 -3.22 1.58
N LYS A 103 -0.53 -3.87 0.43
CA LYS A 103 -1.79 -4.06 -0.28
C LYS A 103 -2.26 -5.50 -0.12
N PRO A 104 -3.57 -5.77 -0.05
CA PRO A 104 -4.06 -7.14 -0.07
C PRO A 104 -3.81 -7.74 -1.46
N ARG A 105 -3.56 -9.05 -1.52
CA ARG A 105 -3.39 -9.74 -2.81
C ARG A 105 -4.62 -9.63 -3.72
N THR A 106 -5.82 -9.39 -3.18
CA THR A 106 -7.05 -9.15 -3.96
C THR A 106 -7.01 -7.85 -4.75
N SER A 107 -6.12 -6.92 -4.40
CA SER A 107 -5.87 -5.72 -5.21
C SER A 107 -5.14 -6.03 -6.52
N LEU A 108 -4.47 -7.18 -6.66
CA LEU A 108 -3.70 -7.49 -7.86
C LEU A 108 -4.60 -7.74 -9.06
N THR A 109 -4.23 -7.17 -10.20
CA THR A 109 -4.86 -7.46 -11.48
C THR A 109 -3.83 -7.44 -12.61
N GLY A 110 -4.20 -7.97 -13.77
CA GLY A 110 -3.29 -8.09 -14.92
C GLY A 110 -3.43 -6.96 -15.94
N PRO A 111 -2.66 -7.01 -17.03
CA PRO A 111 -2.85 -6.13 -18.19
C PRO A 111 -4.27 -6.28 -18.75
N MET A 112 -4.82 -5.17 -19.24
CA MET A 112 -6.14 -5.03 -19.88
C MET A 112 -7.34 -5.34 -18.98
N ALA A 113 -7.12 -5.74 -17.73
CA ALA A 113 -8.19 -5.91 -16.75
C ALA A 113 -8.69 -4.53 -16.27
N PRO A 114 -9.98 -4.41 -15.89
CA PRO A 114 -10.49 -3.16 -15.35
C PRO A 114 -9.87 -2.86 -13.98
N ILE A 115 -9.76 -1.57 -13.65
CA ILE A 115 -9.57 -1.05 -12.30
C ILE A 115 -10.98 -0.67 -11.79
N PRO A 116 -11.65 -1.54 -11.03
CA PRO A 116 -12.99 -1.24 -10.53
C PRO A 116 -12.91 -0.19 -9.42
N VAL A 117 -13.77 0.82 -9.48
CA VAL A 117 -13.84 1.90 -8.49
C VAL A 117 -15.16 1.76 -7.73
N PRO A 118 -15.13 1.20 -6.51
CA PRO A 118 -16.36 0.98 -5.74
C PRO A 118 -16.97 2.29 -5.28
N THR A 119 -18.28 2.31 -5.04
CA THR A 119 -19.02 3.54 -4.66
C THR A 119 -18.36 4.31 -3.49
N MET A 120 -17.76 3.61 -2.52
CA MET A 120 -17.07 4.25 -1.39
C MET A 120 -15.77 4.98 -1.79
N ALA A 121 -15.14 4.55 -2.89
CA ALA A 121 -13.93 5.16 -3.45
C ALA A 121 -14.26 6.28 -4.45
N GLN A 122 -15.51 6.37 -4.91
CA GLN A 122 -16.01 7.44 -5.79
C GLN A 122 -16.35 8.74 -5.03
N GLN A 123 -15.85 8.91 -3.81
CA GLN A 123 -16.10 10.09 -3.00
C GLN A 123 -14.89 11.03 -3.04
N ASN A 124 -15.12 12.35 -3.01
CA ASN A 124 -14.08 13.39 -3.07
C ASN A 124 -13.79 14.04 -1.70
N THR A 125 -13.91 13.35 -0.56
CA THR A 125 -14.16 14.07 0.71
C THR A 125 -13.10 15.14 1.04
N LEU A 126 -13.54 16.34 1.42
CA LEU A 126 -13.94 16.76 2.78
C LEU A 126 -15.43 17.20 3.03
N ALA A 127 -16.39 17.00 2.12
CA ALA A 127 -17.73 17.62 2.26
C ALA A 127 -18.85 16.81 2.97
N HIS A 128 -18.65 15.56 3.38
CA HIS A 128 -19.75 14.72 3.93
C HIS A 128 -19.52 14.08 5.30
N ALA A 129 -18.36 14.26 5.92
CA ALA A 129 -18.12 13.81 7.28
C ALA A 129 -17.82 15.02 8.15
N SER A 130 -18.58 15.16 9.23
CA SER A 130 -18.42 16.09 10.35
C SER A 130 -17.10 15.90 11.11
N HIS A 131 -15.96 15.90 10.41
CA HIS A 131 -14.65 15.65 11.01
C HIS A 131 -13.82 16.95 11.12
N PRO A 132 -13.43 17.39 12.33
CA PRO A 132 -12.88 18.72 12.57
C PRO A 132 -11.37 18.90 12.24
N SER A 133 -10.68 17.91 11.66
CA SER A 133 -9.25 17.99 11.35
C SER A 133 -8.92 18.32 9.88
N ALA A 134 -9.91 18.83 9.14
CA ALA A 134 -9.81 19.14 7.73
C ALA A 134 -9.02 20.44 7.46
N THR A 135 -7.69 20.36 7.31
CA THR A 135 -6.88 21.50 6.86
C THR A 135 -6.70 21.52 5.33
N ALA A 136 -7.33 22.52 4.71
CA ALA A 136 -6.79 23.41 3.69
C ALA A 136 -6.26 22.88 2.32
N SER A 137 -6.89 21.89 1.68
CA SER A 137 -6.65 21.65 0.24
C SER A 137 -7.87 21.31 -0.63
N ALA A 138 -9.09 21.30 -0.07
CA ALA A 138 -10.28 21.07 -0.88
C ALA A 138 -10.70 22.36 -1.60
N THR A 139 -10.67 22.34 -2.93
CA THR A 139 -11.42 23.30 -3.75
C THR A 139 -12.90 23.14 -3.42
N PRO A 140 -13.60 24.17 -2.90
CA PRO A 140 -15.03 24.10 -2.63
C PRO A 140 -15.79 23.77 -3.91
N GLY A 141 -16.61 22.72 -3.90
CA GLY A 141 -17.50 22.35 -5.01
C GLY A 141 -17.01 21.25 -5.96
N SER A 142 -15.77 20.76 -5.85
CA SER A 142 -15.36 19.59 -6.64
C SER A 142 -16.07 18.33 -6.14
N THR A 143 -16.69 17.57 -7.03
CA THR A 143 -17.25 16.22 -6.77
C THR A 143 -16.37 15.10 -7.32
N THR A 144 -15.28 15.45 -8.00
CA THR A 144 -14.41 14.46 -8.68
C THR A 144 -13.62 13.65 -7.64
N PRO A 145 -13.72 12.31 -7.62
CA PRO A 145 -12.96 11.50 -6.66
C PRO A 145 -11.45 11.73 -6.82
N LYS A 146 -10.71 11.79 -5.71
CA LYS A 146 -9.24 11.93 -5.72
C LYS A 146 -8.56 10.59 -6.03
N LEU A 147 -8.93 9.98 -7.15
CA LEU A 147 -8.39 8.70 -7.62
C LEU A 147 -7.12 8.97 -8.46
N ASP A 148 -6.05 8.27 -8.14
CA ASP A 148 -4.70 8.56 -8.63
C ASP A 148 -4.02 7.31 -9.20
N TYR A 149 -2.97 7.53 -9.99
CA TYR A 149 -2.11 6.53 -10.63
C TYR A 149 -0.67 6.70 -10.13
N GLU A 150 0.07 5.60 -10.07
CA GLU A 150 1.44 5.57 -9.57
C GLU A 150 2.22 4.49 -10.31
N VAL A 151 2.99 4.85 -11.35
CA VAL A 151 3.85 3.86 -12.03
C VAL A 151 5.01 3.42 -11.15
N GLU A 152 5.21 2.11 -11.03
CA GLU A 152 6.29 1.55 -10.22
C GLU A 152 7.01 0.40 -10.90
N LEU A 153 8.30 0.24 -10.58
CA LEU A 153 9.01 -1.02 -10.76
C LEU A 153 8.57 -1.97 -9.63
N VAL A 154 8.25 -3.21 -9.99
CA VAL A 154 7.89 -4.26 -9.03
C VAL A 154 8.99 -5.30 -8.99
N ILE A 155 9.55 -5.56 -7.81
CA ILE A 155 10.47 -6.66 -7.57
C ILE A 155 9.66 -7.92 -7.26
N VAL A 156 10.02 -9.05 -7.87
CA VAL A 156 9.43 -10.36 -7.56
C VAL A 156 10.48 -11.22 -6.87
N ILE A 157 10.20 -11.64 -5.63
CA ILE A 157 11.09 -12.54 -4.88
C ILE A 157 10.96 -13.95 -5.44
N GLY A 158 12.08 -14.59 -5.74
CA GLY A 158 12.16 -15.94 -6.30
C GLY A 158 12.59 -17.01 -5.31
N LYS A 159 13.32 -16.64 -4.25
CA LYS A 159 13.79 -17.58 -3.23
C LYS A 159 13.40 -17.13 -1.84
N LYS A 160 13.08 -18.10 -0.98
CA LYS A 160 12.87 -17.85 0.44
C LYS A 160 14.15 -17.29 1.04
N CYS A 161 14.09 -16.10 1.64
CA CYS A 161 15.27 -15.44 2.16
C CYS A 161 14.95 -14.60 3.40
N ARG A 162 15.96 -14.31 4.20
CA ARG A 162 15.88 -13.50 5.42
C ARG A 162 17.26 -12.95 5.71
N ASP A 163 17.33 -11.72 6.21
CA ASP A 163 18.58 -11.04 6.59
C ASP A 163 19.61 -11.00 5.44
N VAL A 164 19.13 -10.75 4.21
CA VAL A 164 19.93 -10.77 2.97
C VAL A 164 20.84 -9.54 2.92
N LYS A 165 22.10 -9.71 2.48
CA LYS A 165 23.01 -8.60 2.22
C LYS A 165 22.76 -8.00 0.84
N GLU A 166 23.08 -6.72 0.63
CA GLU A 166 22.86 -6.04 -0.66
C GLU A 166 23.57 -6.72 -1.85
N GLU A 167 24.75 -7.28 -1.62
CA GLU A 167 25.52 -8.05 -2.62
C GLU A 167 24.82 -9.34 -3.07
N ASP A 168 24.08 -9.99 -2.17
CA ASP A 168 23.41 -11.28 -2.40
C ASP A 168 21.96 -11.13 -2.92
N VAL A 169 21.47 -9.89 -3.14
CA VAL A 169 20.07 -9.65 -3.54
C VAL A 169 19.74 -10.25 -4.91
N ASP A 170 20.68 -10.23 -5.85
CA ASP A 170 20.46 -10.76 -7.19
C ASP A 170 20.15 -12.27 -7.17
N ASP A 171 20.64 -13.00 -6.16
CA ASP A 171 20.43 -14.44 -6.03
C ASP A 171 19.01 -14.80 -5.57
N VAL A 172 18.28 -13.85 -4.97
CA VAL A 172 16.94 -14.09 -4.38
C VAL A 172 15.81 -13.45 -5.18
N VAL A 173 16.12 -12.56 -6.11
CA VAL A 173 15.15 -11.90 -6.99
C VAL A 173 14.88 -12.78 -8.21
N LEU A 174 13.61 -13.11 -8.44
CA LEU A 174 13.18 -13.83 -9.65
C LEU A 174 13.30 -12.95 -10.90
N GLY A 175 12.92 -11.68 -10.73
CA GLY A 175 12.91 -10.69 -11.79
C GLY A 175 12.10 -9.47 -11.41
N TYR A 176 11.81 -8.67 -12.43
CA TYR A 176 11.12 -7.40 -12.27
C TYR A 176 9.89 -7.32 -13.17
N ALA A 177 8.90 -6.52 -12.77
CA ALA A 177 7.69 -6.23 -13.54
C ALA A 177 7.34 -4.74 -13.44
N VAL A 178 6.33 -4.30 -14.20
CA VAL A 178 5.72 -2.97 -14.04
C VAL A 178 4.47 -3.09 -13.18
N GLY A 179 4.23 -2.10 -12.33
CA GLY A 179 3.04 -1.99 -11.49
C GLY A 179 2.41 -0.61 -11.54
N ASN A 180 1.14 -0.54 -11.16
CA ASN A 180 0.41 0.70 -10.89
C ASN A 180 -0.15 0.67 -9.46
N ASP A 181 0.34 1.52 -8.55
CA ASP A 181 -0.18 1.65 -7.18
C ASP A 181 -1.36 2.63 -7.11
N VAL A 182 -2.51 2.20 -7.63
CA VAL A 182 -3.73 3.01 -7.66
C VAL A 182 -4.11 3.44 -6.24
N SER A 183 -4.40 4.73 -6.09
CA SER A 183 -4.53 5.38 -4.79
C SER A 183 -5.74 6.31 -4.73
N GLN A 184 -6.53 6.21 -3.66
CA GLN A 184 -7.58 7.17 -3.33
C GLN A 184 -7.04 8.10 -2.24
N ARG A 185 -6.77 9.36 -2.60
CA ARG A 185 -6.03 10.27 -1.72
C ARG A 185 -6.80 10.68 -0.47
N ALA A 186 -8.13 10.75 -0.52
CA ALA A 186 -8.93 11.05 0.66
C ALA A 186 -8.86 9.91 1.70
N TRP A 187 -9.01 8.66 1.27
CA TRP A 187 -8.87 7.48 2.13
C TRP A 187 -7.42 7.24 2.57
N GLN A 188 -6.44 7.62 1.75
CA GLN A 188 -5.03 7.49 2.09
C GLN A 188 -4.58 8.53 3.12
N ILE A 189 -4.94 9.80 2.92
CA ILE A 189 -4.34 10.93 3.65
C ILE A 189 -5.28 11.46 4.74
N GLU A 190 -6.57 11.58 4.44
CA GLU A 190 -7.52 12.30 5.31
C GLU A 190 -8.25 11.35 6.26
N LEU A 191 -8.74 10.22 5.74
CA LEU A 191 -9.58 9.27 6.49
C LEU A 191 -8.80 8.08 7.04
N GLY A 192 -7.60 7.81 6.50
CA GLY A 192 -6.81 6.61 6.79
C GLY A 192 -6.13 6.59 8.17
N GLY A 193 -6.25 7.64 8.99
CA GLY A 193 -5.64 7.69 10.32
C GLY A 193 -4.11 7.57 10.32
N GLY A 194 -3.46 8.03 9.24
CA GLY A 194 -2.02 7.85 9.03
C GLY A 194 -1.61 6.51 8.41
N GLN A 195 -2.56 5.61 8.15
CA GLN A 195 -2.31 4.33 7.46
C GLN A 195 -2.77 4.40 6.01
N TRP A 196 -1.90 4.01 5.07
CA TRP A 196 -2.18 4.16 3.63
C TRP A 196 -2.89 2.96 2.99
N SER A 197 -2.85 1.80 3.64
CA SER A 197 -3.33 0.54 3.05
C SER A 197 -4.81 0.57 2.65
N HIS A 198 -5.68 1.26 3.39
CA HIS A 198 -7.10 1.31 3.04
C HIS A 198 -7.35 2.10 1.75
N GLY A 199 -6.73 3.29 1.63
CA GLY A 199 -6.83 4.11 0.42
C GLY A 199 -6.15 3.53 -0.81
N LYS A 200 -5.39 2.43 -0.68
CA LYS A 200 -4.69 1.77 -1.78
C LYS A 200 -5.21 0.36 -2.03
N GLY A 201 -5.83 -0.29 -1.05
CA GLY A 201 -6.04 -1.74 -1.04
C GLY A 201 -7.34 -2.27 -1.65
N PHE A 202 -8.08 -1.47 -2.43
CA PHE A 202 -9.29 -1.97 -3.09
C PHE A 202 -8.97 -3.03 -4.16
N ASP A 203 -9.96 -3.86 -4.49
CA ASP A 203 -9.78 -4.93 -5.47
C ASP A 203 -9.39 -4.36 -6.85
N GLY A 204 -8.41 -4.97 -7.52
CA GLY A 204 -7.90 -4.51 -8.81
C GLY A 204 -7.04 -3.22 -8.81
N TRP A 205 -6.67 -2.68 -7.64
CA TRP A 205 -5.89 -1.44 -7.51
C TRP A 205 -4.36 -1.60 -7.49
N ALA A 206 -3.87 -2.82 -7.72
CA ALA A 206 -2.47 -3.09 -8.04
C ALA A 206 -2.34 -3.82 -9.39
N PRO A 207 -2.70 -3.18 -10.52
CA PRO A 207 -2.38 -3.73 -11.83
C PRO A 207 -0.88 -3.95 -11.98
N TRP A 208 -0.47 -5.10 -12.51
CA TRP A 208 0.93 -5.41 -12.75
C TRP A 208 1.12 -6.36 -13.95
N GLY A 209 2.30 -6.29 -14.56
CA GLY A 209 2.64 -7.01 -15.78
C GLY A 209 3.44 -6.14 -16.76
N PRO A 210 3.50 -6.51 -18.05
CA PRO A 210 2.88 -7.66 -18.70
C PRO A 210 3.63 -8.99 -18.47
N CYS A 211 4.86 -8.92 -17.95
CA CYS A 211 5.71 -10.07 -17.71
C CYS A 211 6.54 -9.89 -16.43
N ILE A 212 7.21 -10.96 -16.00
CA ILE A 212 8.38 -10.89 -15.11
C ILE A 212 9.62 -11.03 -16.00
N THR A 213 10.41 -9.96 -16.09
CA THR A 213 11.68 -9.95 -16.84
C THR A 213 12.82 -10.39 -15.93
N HIS A 214 13.59 -11.37 -16.40
CA HIS A 214 14.75 -11.89 -15.67
C HIS A 214 15.87 -10.83 -15.60
N PRO A 215 16.59 -10.71 -14.46
CA PRO A 215 17.60 -9.67 -14.27
C PRO A 215 18.71 -9.63 -15.33
N SER A 216 19.07 -10.78 -15.90
CA SER A 216 20.13 -10.89 -16.93
C SER A 216 19.88 -10.08 -18.20
N LEU A 217 18.65 -9.64 -18.45
CA LEU A 217 18.30 -8.77 -19.58
C LEU A 217 18.50 -7.28 -19.31
N LEU A 218 18.68 -6.89 -18.05
CA LEU A 218 18.77 -5.48 -17.61
C LEU A 218 20.21 -5.09 -17.23
N SER A 219 21.12 -6.06 -17.24
CA SER A 219 22.46 -6.00 -16.64
C SER A 219 23.49 -5.03 -17.20
N PRO A 220 23.44 -4.44 -18.43
CA PRO A 220 24.49 -3.49 -18.81
C PRO A 220 24.44 -2.15 -18.05
N HIS A 221 23.38 -1.85 -17.29
CA HIS A 221 23.20 -0.56 -16.61
C HIS A 221 23.49 -0.57 -15.10
N SER A 222 23.78 -1.73 -14.51
CA SER A 222 24.14 -1.87 -13.08
C SER A 222 25.63 -2.15 -12.92
N THR A 223 26.48 -1.16 -13.19
CA THR A 223 27.90 -1.23 -12.80
C THR A 223 28.08 -0.59 -11.42
N GLY A 224 28.42 -1.41 -10.41
CA GLY A 224 28.67 -0.99 -9.03
C GLY A 224 27.42 -0.89 -8.15
N ASN A 225 27.52 -0.16 -7.04
CA ASN A 225 26.46 0.03 -6.04
C ASN A 225 25.36 1.02 -6.49
N ARG A 226 25.09 1.09 -7.80
CA ARG A 226 24.12 2.01 -8.42
C ARG A 226 22.81 1.30 -8.69
N ASN A 227 21.72 2.05 -8.58
CA ASN A 227 20.39 1.61 -8.96
C ASN A 227 20.36 1.20 -10.44
N LEU A 228 19.45 0.29 -10.80
CA LEU A 228 19.08 0.11 -12.20
C LEU A 228 18.62 1.45 -12.76
N ASP A 229 19.11 1.81 -13.95
CA ASP A 229 18.75 3.03 -14.67
C ASP A 229 17.84 2.65 -15.82
N LEU A 230 16.54 2.63 -15.55
CA LEU A 230 15.49 2.28 -16.50
C LEU A 230 14.52 3.44 -16.59
N ARG A 231 14.20 3.87 -17.82
CA ARG A 231 13.15 4.87 -18.03
C ARG A 231 11.81 4.31 -17.54
N ILE A 232 11.10 5.11 -16.75
CA ILE A 232 9.80 4.79 -16.16
C ILE A 232 8.77 5.85 -16.56
N THR A 233 7.57 5.42 -16.99
CA THR A 233 6.58 6.31 -17.60
C THR A 233 5.14 5.95 -17.23
N CYS A 234 4.28 6.96 -17.10
CA CYS A 234 2.83 6.81 -17.01
C CYS A 234 2.12 7.77 -17.97
N SER A 235 1.05 7.30 -18.61
CA SER A 235 0.12 8.15 -19.37
C SER A 235 -1.33 7.82 -19.02
N VAL A 236 -2.20 8.82 -19.12
CA VAL A 236 -3.66 8.67 -18.99
C VAL A 236 -4.31 9.16 -20.28
N ASN A 237 -5.09 8.31 -20.92
CA ASN A 237 -5.67 8.56 -22.25
C ASN A 237 -4.61 9.02 -23.26
N ALA A 238 -3.46 8.33 -23.28
CA ALA A 238 -2.27 8.65 -24.07
C ALA A 238 -1.60 10.03 -23.78
N HIS A 239 -2.08 10.79 -22.79
CA HIS A 239 -1.42 12.01 -22.35
C HIS A 239 -0.37 11.67 -21.29
N PRO A 240 0.92 12.01 -21.50
CA PRO A 240 1.97 11.77 -20.51
C PRO A 240 1.64 12.41 -19.16
N ARG A 241 1.94 11.67 -18.08
CA ARG A 241 1.73 12.11 -16.69
C ARG A 241 3.02 12.04 -15.88
N GLN A 242 3.71 10.91 -15.94
CA GLN A 242 4.96 10.67 -15.24
C GLN A 242 6.04 10.25 -16.23
N GLN A 243 7.26 10.78 -16.05
CA GLN A 243 8.43 10.42 -16.83
C GLN A 243 9.68 10.64 -15.98
N SER A 244 10.38 9.56 -15.64
CA SER A 244 11.57 9.60 -14.75
C SER A 244 12.50 8.43 -15.08
N THR A 245 13.47 8.14 -14.20
CA THR A 245 14.32 6.94 -14.22
C THR A 245 14.32 6.25 -12.85
N THR A 246 14.35 4.91 -12.84
CA THR A 246 14.56 4.12 -11.62
C THR A 246 15.90 4.40 -10.91
N ALA A 247 16.83 5.08 -11.58
CA ALA A 247 18.07 5.55 -10.95
C ALA A 247 17.81 6.53 -9.79
N ASP A 248 16.70 7.28 -9.85
CA ASP A 248 16.34 8.32 -8.88
C ASP A 248 15.70 7.79 -7.59
N MET A 249 15.60 6.46 -7.43
CA MET A 249 15.12 5.86 -6.19
C MET A 249 16.03 6.20 -5.00
N ILE A 250 15.45 6.68 -3.90
CA ILE A 250 16.14 6.95 -2.64
C ILE A 250 16.66 5.64 -2.02
N PHE A 251 15.84 4.59 -2.09
CA PHE A 251 16.15 3.23 -1.69
C PHE A 251 16.06 2.32 -2.90
N GLY A 252 17.21 2.03 -3.53
CA GLY A 252 17.34 1.10 -4.64
C GLY A 252 16.90 -0.33 -4.33
N ILE A 253 16.91 -1.18 -5.35
CA ILE A 253 16.50 -2.59 -5.26
C ILE A 253 17.28 -3.34 -4.18
N ARG A 254 18.62 -3.31 -4.24
CA ARG A 254 19.48 -4.04 -3.30
C ARG A 254 19.22 -3.60 -1.85
N LYS A 255 19.29 -2.29 -1.61
CA LYS A 255 19.01 -1.70 -0.29
C LYS A 255 17.61 -2.02 0.21
N THR A 256 16.62 -1.98 -0.66
CA THR A 256 15.21 -2.31 -0.33
C THR A 256 15.05 -3.76 0.09
N VAL A 257 15.51 -4.72 -0.72
CA VAL A 257 15.39 -6.15 -0.40
C VAL A 257 16.20 -6.51 0.85
N ALA A 258 17.43 -6.00 0.96
CA ALA A 258 18.28 -6.21 2.13
C ALA A 258 17.61 -5.67 3.40
N LEU A 259 17.02 -4.46 3.35
CA LEU A 259 16.35 -3.86 4.51
C LEU A 259 15.05 -4.58 4.86
N LEU A 260 14.19 -4.89 3.88
CA LEU A 260 12.89 -5.52 4.11
C LEU A 260 12.99 -7.00 4.52
N SER A 261 14.14 -7.64 4.28
CA SER A 261 14.41 -8.99 4.75
C SER A 261 15.00 -9.04 6.18
N ARG A 262 15.36 -7.90 6.78
CA ARG A 262 15.92 -7.86 8.14
C ARG A 262 14.86 -8.22 9.18
N GLY A 263 15.06 -9.34 9.86
CA GLY A 263 14.11 -9.87 10.86
C GLY A 263 12.79 -10.39 10.29
N VAL A 264 12.60 -10.33 8.96
CA VAL A 264 11.37 -10.72 8.27
C VAL A 264 11.71 -11.60 7.08
N THR A 265 11.14 -12.80 7.03
CA THR A 265 11.32 -13.69 5.87
C THR A 265 10.57 -13.14 4.66
N LEU A 266 11.23 -13.10 3.50
CA LEU A 266 10.60 -12.95 2.19
C LEU A 266 10.38 -14.34 1.58
N MET A 267 9.22 -14.56 0.98
CA MET A 267 8.84 -15.83 0.36
C MET A 267 8.87 -15.71 -1.17
N PRO A 268 9.13 -16.80 -1.92
CA PRO A 268 8.92 -16.81 -3.36
C PRO A 268 7.49 -16.34 -3.70
N GLY A 269 7.37 -15.43 -4.66
CA GLY A 269 6.11 -14.80 -5.02
C GLY A 269 5.74 -13.56 -4.20
N ASP A 270 6.52 -13.17 -3.18
CA ASP A 270 6.38 -11.84 -2.57
C ASP A 270 6.68 -10.76 -3.62
N LEU A 271 5.85 -9.72 -3.64
CA LEU A 271 5.97 -8.56 -4.52
C LEU A 271 6.39 -7.33 -3.71
N ILE A 272 7.31 -6.54 -4.26
CA ILE A 272 7.71 -5.24 -3.70
C ILE A 272 7.53 -4.16 -4.77
N PHE A 273 6.49 -3.35 -4.59
CA PHE A 273 6.22 -2.09 -5.27
C PHE A 273 7.19 -1.04 -4.72
N THR A 274 8.09 -0.55 -5.57
CA THR A 274 9.29 0.18 -5.14
C THR A 274 9.09 1.70 -5.01
N GLY A 275 7.88 2.20 -5.19
CA GLY A 275 7.55 3.61 -5.17
C GLY A 275 7.46 4.23 -6.55
N THR A 276 6.77 5.37 -6.61
CA THR A 276 6.44 6.11 -7.82
C THR A 276 7.23 7.43 -7.91
N PRO A 277 7.61 7.88 -9.14
CA PRO A 277 8.17 9.21 -9.35
C PRO A 277 7.10 10.30 -9.25
N GLU A 278 7.50 11.56 -9.44
CA GLU A 278 6.62 12.71 -9.51
C GLU A 278 5.66 12.66 -10.71
N GLY A 279 4.69 13.58 -10.74
CA GLY A 279 3.68 13.65 -11.79
C GLY A 279 2.44 12.80 -11.52
N VAL A 280 2.23 12.39 -10.26
CA VAL A 280 0.95 11.82 -9.83
C VAL A 280 -0.16 12.88 -9.91
N GLY A 281 -1.41 12.45 -10.01
CA GLY A 281 -2.59 13.32 -10.09
C GLY A 281 -2.63 14.39 -8.99
N MET A 282 -2.30 14.04 -7.74
CA MET A 282 -2.24 14.98 -6.61
C MET A 282 -1.18 16.09 -6.74
N GLY A 283 -0.14 15.85 -7.55
CA GLY A 283 0.98 16.75 -7.76
C GLY A 283 0.65 17.97 -8.61
N PHE A 284 -0.36 17.86 -9.49
CA PHE A 284 -0.81 18.98 -10.32
C PHE A 284 -1.52 20.05 -9.49
N LYS A 285 -1.24 21.33 -9.78
CA LYS A 285 -1.77 22.52 -9.10
C LYS A 285 -2.37 23.52 -10.11
N PRO A 286 -3.36 24.35 -9.73
CA PRO A 286 -4.04 24.38 -8.43
C PRO A 286 -4.97 23.18 -8.21
N GLU A 287 -5.43 22.57 -9.29
CA GLU A 287 -6.28 21.37 -9.26
C GLU A 287 -5.47 20.13 -9.62
N GLY A 288 -5.72 19.04 -8.89
CA GLY A 288 -5.14 17.73 -9.20
C GLY A 288 -5.70 17.13 -10.49
N LYS A 289 -4.94 16.25 -11.14
CA LYS A 289 -5.37 15.51 -12.34
C LYS A 289 -5.80 14.09 -11.99
N TRP A 290 -7.03 13.97 -11.52
CA TRP A 290 -7.63 12.72 -11.04
C TRP A 290 -8.16 11.84 -12.16
N LEU A 291 -8.17 10.53 -11.92
CA LEU A 291 -8.78 9.52 -12.78
C LEU A 291 -10.30 9.60 -12.74
N ARG A 292 -10.92 9.34 -13.89
CA ARG A 292 -12.37 9.32 -14.11
C ARG A 292 -12.81 7.97 -14.66
N ASP A 293 -14.12 7.72 -14.62
CA ASP A 293 -14.71 6.55 -15.27
C ASP A 293 -14.37 6.53 -16.77
N GLY A 294 -13.95 5.37 -17.27
CA GLY A 294 -13.52 5.17 -18.65
C GLY A 294 -12.09 5.61 -18.97
N ASP A 295 -11.36 6.25 -18.05
CA ASP A 295 -9.96 6.62 -18.28
C ASP A 295 -9.09 5.37 -18.50
N VAL A 296 -8.13 5.49 -19.42
CA VAL A 296 -7.17 4.45 -19.74
C VAL A 296 -5.81 4.83 -19.20
N VAL A 297 -5.30 4.07 -18.24
CA VAL A 297 -3.98 4.26 -17.65
C VAL A 297 -3.00 3.28 -18.28
N GLU A 298 -1.86 3.78 -18.76
CA GLU A 298 -0.75 2.96 -19.26
C GLU A 298 0.51 3.30 -18.48
N VAL A 299 1.04 2.31 -17.76
CA VAL A 299 2.31 2.38 -17.03
C VAL A 299 3.36 1.55 -17.74
N GLY A 300 4.62 1.99 -17.73
CA GLY A 300 5.69 1.29 -18.44
C GLY A 300 7.06 1.51 -17.82
N VAL A 301 7.90 0.48 -17.94
CA VAL A 301 9.33 0.55 -17.58
C VAL A 301 10.13 -0.06 -18.73
N GLU A 302 11.22 0.61 -19.07
CA GLU A 302 12.17 0.17 -20.11
C GLU A 302 12.67 -1.26 -19.87
N GLY A 303 12.72 -2.05 -20.95
CA GLY A 303 13.12 -3.46 -20.93
C GLY A 303 12.04 -4.44 -20.44
N LEU A 304 11.03 -3.96 -19.71
CA LEU A 304 9.97 -4.75 -19.07
C LEU A 304 8.66 -4.76 -19.87
N GLY A 305 8.33 -3.64 -20.49
CA GLY A 305 7.10 -3.44 -21.26
C GLY A 305 6.11 -2.51 -20.57
N LYS A 306 4.83 -2.63 -20.95
CA LYS A 306 3.74 -1.74 -20.53
C LYS A 306 2.53 -2.51 -19.99
N CYS A 307 1.94 -2.00 -18.92
CA CYS A 307 0.68 -2.48 -18.36
C CYS A 307 -0.40 -1.41 -18.56
N LYS A 308 -1.49 -1.79 -19.23
CA LYS A 308 -2.58 -0.87 -19.63
C LYS A 308 -3.89 -1.34 -19.01
N ASN A 309 -4.64 -0.44 -18.38
CA ASN A 309 -5.88 -0.75 -17.68
C ASN A 309 -6.93 0.35 -17.87
N VAL A 310 -8.21 -0.04 -17.84
CA VAL A 310 -9.35 0.88 -17.92
C VAL A 310 -9.94 1.08 -16.54
N VAL A 311 -10.19 2.32 -16.15
CA VAL A 311 -10.89 2.67 -14.90
C VAL A 311 -12.38 2.49 -15.10
N VAL A 312 -13.04 1.77 -14.18
CA VAL A 312 -14.47 1.44 -14.29
C VAL A 312 -15.19 1.72 -12.97
N PHE A 313 -16.09 2.70 -12.95
CA PHE A 313 -16.84 3.07 -11.76
C PHE A 313 -18.06 2.15 -11.60
N GLU A 314 -18.28 1.64 -10.38
CA GLU A 314 -19.50 0.92 -10.05
C GLU A 314 -20.73 1.85 -10.16
N GLY A 315 -21.79 1.37 -10.81
CA GLY A 315 -23.06 2.09 -10.91
C GLY A 315 -23.12 3.19 -11.99
N GLY A 316 -22.05 3.40 -12.76
CA GLY A 316 -22.05 4.30 -13.91
C GLY A 316 -23.04 3.87 -15.02
N MET A 317 -23.61 4.84 -15.74
CA MET A 317 -24.48 4.60 -16.91
C MET A 317 -23.65 4.04 -18.08
N GLY A 318 -23.42 2.73 -18.07
CA GLY A 318 -22.74 2.01 -19.15
C GLY A 318 -22.54 0.53 -18.79
N ARG A 319 -23.38 -0.35 -19.34
CA ARG A 319 -23.43 -1.78 -19.02
C ARG A 319 -22.07 -2.50 -19.09
N ALA A 320 -21.77 -3.27 -18.05
CA ALA A 320 -21.40 -4.68 -18.18
C ALA A 320 -22.03 -5.47 -17.02
N ARG A 321 -22.96 -6.37 -17.35
CA ARG A 321 -23.44 -7.39 -16.40
C ARG A 321 -22.21 -8.18 -15.93
N LEU A 322 -21.79 -7.99 -14.69
CA LEU A 322 -20.95 -8.98 -14.03
C LEU A 322 -21.76 -10.30 -14.05
N VAL A 323 -21.23 -11.29 -14.77
CA VAL A 323 -21.75 -12.65 -14.71
C VAL A 323 -21.63 -13.07 -13.26
N LYS A 324 -22.76 -13.23 -12.57
CA LYS A 324 -22.81 -13.82 -11.23
C LYS A 324 -22.17 -15.20 -11.32
N SER A 325 -20.92 -15.34 -10.87
CA SER A 325 -20.32 -16.66 -10.67
C SER A 325 -21.18 -17.37 -9.65
N ARG A 326 -21.76 -18.50 -10.04
CA ARG A 326 -22.47 -19.40 -9.12
C ARG A 326 -21.56 -19.71 -7.95
N VAL A 327 -21.97 -19.28 -6.75
CA VAL A 327 -21.43 -19.76 -5.49
C VAL A 327 -21.62 -21.27 -5.48
N VAL A 328 -20.53 -22.01 -5.70
CA VAL A 328 -20.50 -23.45 -5.43
C VAL A 328 -20.59 -23.58 -3.92
N LYS A 329 -21.71 -24.14 -3.44
CA LYS A 329 -21.90 -24.52 -2.03
C LYS A 329 -20.71 -25.37 -1.60
N ARG A 330 -19.87 -24.84 -0.73
CA ARG A 330 -18.82 -25.61 -0.04
C ARG A 330 -19.53 -26.56 0.92
N VAL A 331 -19.43 -27.85 0.62
CA VAL A 331 -19.78 -28.93 1.55
C VAL A 331 -18.84 -28.80 2.75
N MET A 332 -19.40 -28.55 3.93
CA MET A 332 -18.68 -28.59 5.20
C MET A 332 -18.29 -30.04 5.49
N ILE A 333 -16.99 -30.30 5.56
CA ILE A 333 -16.43 -31.50 6.19
C ILE A 333 -15.88 -31.04 7.56
N PRO A 334 -16.32 -31.63 8.68
CA PRO A 334 -15.84 -31.22 10.00
C PRO A 334 -14.44 -31.77 10.26
N THR A 335 -13.45 -30.89 10.43
CA THR A 335 -12.12 -31.27 10.92
C THR A 335 -12.11 -31.29 12.45
N ALA A 336 -11.83 -32.47 13.01
CA ALA A 336 -11.60 -32.69 14.42
C ALA A 336 -10.37 -31.93 14.92
N ALA A 337 -10.52 -31.24 16.05
CA ALA A 337 -9.43 -30.54 16.74
C ALA A 337 -8.55 -31.56 17.49
N SER A 338 -7.27 -31.67 17.12
CA SER A 338 -6.25 -32.29 17.98
C SER A 338 -5.43 -31.19 18.67
N ARG A 339 -5.39 -31.26 20.00
CA ARG A 339 -4.59 -30.41 20.88
C ARG A 339 -3.14 -30.87 20.83
N ILE A 340 -2.22 -29.96 20.52
CA ILE A 340 -0.77 -30.16 20.68
C ILE A 340 -0.32 -29.39 21.94
N PRO A 341 0.40 -30.01 22.89
CA PRO A 341 0.86 -29.33 24.12
C PRO A 341 2.17 -28.55 23.90
N ARG A 342 2.29 -27.40 24.59
CA ARG A 342 3.49 -26.54 24.61
C ARG A 342 4.59 -27.12 25.52
N PRO A 343 5.88 -27.02 25.18
CA PRO A 343 6.95 -27.38 26.10
C PRO A 343 7.29 -26.23 27.07
N LYS A 344 7.62 -26.62 28.31
CA LYS A 344 8.06 -25.75 29.42
C LYS A 344 9.51 -25.31 29.22
N VAL A 345 9.79 -24.02 29.46
CA VAL A 345 11.15 -23.47 29.55
C VAL A 345 11.66 -23.67 30.98
N ARG A 346 12.85 -24.26 31.14
CA ARG A 346 13.63 -24.26 32.38
C ARG A 346 14.86 -23.37 32.19
N SER A 347 15.13 -22.55 33.20
CA SER A 347 16.28 -21.65 33.35
C SER A 347 17.46 -22.35 34.05
N ILE A 348 18.52 -21.57 34.32
CA ILE A 348 19.79 -21.85 35.05
C ILE A 348 20.89 -22.32 34.05
N ILE A 349 22.12 -21.77 33.94
CA ILE A 349 23.18 -21.52 34.96
C ILE A 349 24.14 -20.37 34.52
N HIS A 350 24.68 -19.67 35.54
CA HIS A 350 25.75 -18.66 35.53
C HIS A 350 27.10 -19.13 34.94
N PHE A 351 27.88 -18.20 34.36
CA PHE A 351 29.32 -18.37 34.16
C PHE A 351 30.12 -17.25 34.83
N SER A 352 31.08 -17.67 35.66
CA SER A 352 32.08 -16.87 36.38
C SER A 352 33.41 -16.94 35.62
N MET A 353 34.19 -15.85 35.61
CA MET A 353 35.59 -15.82 35.17
C MET A 353 36.48 -15.27 36.28
N PRO A 354 37.72 -15.77 36.42
CA PRO A 354 38.84 -14.92 36.86
C PRO A 354 40.14 -15.23 36.08
N PRO A 355 41.33 -14.68 36.42
CA PRO A 355 41.90 -13.48 35.79
C PRO A 355 43.30 -13.73 35.19
N VAL A 356 43.90 -12.73 34.54
CA VAL A 356 45.33 -12.76 34.14
C VAL A 356 46.05 -11.50 34.61
N GLN A 357 47.10 -11.73 35.41
CA GLN A 357 48.08 -10.76 35.92
C GLN A 357 49.09 -10.34 34.84
N ARG A 358 49.67 -9.15 34.99
CA ARG A 358 50.95 -8.77 34.37
C ARG A 358 51.90 -8.27 35.45
N ASN A 359 53.06 -8.92 35.55
CA ASN A 359 54.24 -8.44 36.26
C ASN A 359 55.07 -7.56 35.32
N HIS A 360 55.69 -6.51 35.86
CA HIS A 360 57.10 -6.18 35.60
C HIS A 360 57.65 -5.35 36.77
N THR A 361 58.67 -5.91 37.40
CA THR A 361 59.60 -5.32 38.37
C THR A 361 60.65 -4.46 37.65
N PHE A 362 61.22 -3.44 38.29
CA PHE A 362 62.67 -3.20 38.42
C PHE A 362 62.98 -2.02 39.40
N LEU A 363 63.73 -2.35 40.46
CA LEU A 363 64.80 -1.66 41.26
C LEU A 363 64.95 -0.12 41.15
N SER A 364 65.33 0.68 42.16
CA SER A 364 66.23 0.51 43.34
C SER A 364 66.06 1.63 44.41
N GLN A 365 66.74 1.44 45.55
CA GLN A 365 66.66 2.04 46.91
C GLN A 365 67.23 3.48 47.18
N PRO A 366 67.16 4.02 48.44
CA PRO A 366 67.02 5.46 48.79
C PRO A 366 68.24 6.12 49.50
N SER A 367 68.14 7.43 49.82
CA SER A 367 68.89 8.08 50.92
C SER A 367 68.23 9.39 51.39
N ASP A 368 68.34 9.64 52.70
CA ASP A 368 67.61 10.59 53.56
C ASP A 368 68.03 12.08 53.54
N ASP A 369 67.05 12.89 53.96
CA ASP A 369 67.07 14.10 54.82
C ASP A 369 67.91 15.36 54.52
N LEU A 370 67.20 16.49 54.37
CA LEU A 370 67.40 17.73 55.17
C LEU A 370 66.24 18.74 54.93
N ASN A 371 65.42 18.95 55.97
CA ASN A 371 64.31 19.91 56.07
C ASN A 371 64.78 21.33 56.47
N SER A 372 64.09 22.38 56.00
CA SER A 372 63.38 23.34 56.89
C SER A 372 62.86 24.61 56.17
N ALA A 373 61.59 24.58 55.78
CA ALA A 373 60.71 25.74 55.67
C ALA A 373 59.28 25.27 56.03
N PRO A 374 58.43 26.08 56.69
CA PRO A 374 57.08 25.65 57.05
C PRO A 374 56.31 25.31 55.77
N SER A 375 56.04 24.01 55.55
CA SER A 375 55.33 23.55 54.37
C SER A 375 53.88 24.04 54.47
N ILE A 376 53.53 24.99 53.61
CA ILE A 376 52.13 25.26 53.30
C ILE A 376 51.55 23.94 52.81
N ASP A 377 50.59 23.38 53.53
CA ASP A 377 49.88 22.17 53.12
C ASP A 377 48.95 22.53 51.95
N PHE A 378 49.57 22.61 50.77
CA PHE A 378 48.90 22.88 49.51
C PHE A 378 47.80 21.85 49.24
N ASP A 379 47.98 20.61 49.69
CA ASP A 379 46.99 19.55 49.50
C ASP A 379 45.73 19.80 50.33
N ALA A 380 45.87 20.24 51.58
CA ALA A 380 44.73 20.65 52.40
C ALA A 380 43.99 21.87 51.83
N ILE A 381 44.71 22.87 51.33
CA ILE A 381 44.11 24.07 50.71
C ILE A 381 43.40 23.70 49.40
N MET A 382 44.01 22.86 48.56
CA MET A 382 43.43 22.40 47.30
C MET A 382 42.23 21.50 47.54
N ALA A 383 42.24 20.67 48.60
CA ALA A 383 41.09 19.88 49.02
C ALA A 383 39.92 20.77 49.48
N GLN A 384 40.18 21.83 50.26
CA GLN A 384 39.15 22.79 50.67
C GLN A 384 38.57 23.58 49.49
N LEU A 385 39.41 24.02 48.54
CA LEU A 385 38.96 24.71 47.33
C LEU A 385 38.16 23.78 46.42
N ALA A 386 38.57 22.51 46.28
CA ALA A 386 37.84 21.50 45.53
C ALA A 386 36.45 21.22 46.16
N GLN A 387 36.39 21.10 47.48
CA GLN A 387 35.13 20.91 48.22
C GLN A 387 34.21 22.13 48.06
N ALA A 388 34.73 23.35 48.25
CA ALA A 388 33.95 24.58 48.08
C ALA A 388 33.50 24.82 46.62
N SER A 389 34.24 24.29 45.64
CA SER A 389 33.83 24.27 44.22
C SER A 389 32.72 23.24 43.97
N ALA A 390 32.82 22.04 44.56
CA ALA A 390 31.82 21.00 44.46
C ALA A 390 30.48 21.43 45.09
N ASP A 391 30.52 22.07 46.26
CA ASP A 391 29.34 22.57 46.95
C ASP A 391 28.65 23.70 46.16
N ARG A 392 29.44 24.59 45.54
CA ARG A 392 28.92 25.63 44.64
C ARG A 392 28.26 25.05 43.39
N LYS A 393 28.84 24.00 42.78
CA LYS A 393 28.23 23.29 41.64
C LYS A 393 26.91 22.62 42.04
N LYS A 394 26.88 21.95 43.19
CA LYS A 394 25.67 21.27 43.71
C LYS A 394 24.55 22.26 44.01
N LYS A 395 24.86 23.41 44.63
CA LYS A 395 23.89 24.49 44.88
C LYS A 395 23.31 25.04 43.56
N LYS A 396 24.16 25.36 42.58
CA LYS A 396 23.72 25.87 41.27
C LYS A 396 22.88 24.84 40.51
N GLN A 397 23.21 23.55 40.60
CA GLN A 397 22.43 22.47 40.01
C GLN A 397 21.04 22.33 40.68
N SER A 398 20.98 22.48 42.00
CA SER A 398 19.71 22.45 42.74
C SER A 398 18.79 23.63 42.41
N GLU A 399 19.34 24.82 42.20
CA GLU A 399 18.59 26.03 41.81
C GLU A 399 18.04 25.91 40.38
N ILE A 400 18.85 25.39 39.44
CA ILE A 400 18.41 25.10 38.06
C ILE A 400 17.31 24.06 38.06
N GLN A 401 17.44 22.99 38.86
CA GLN A 401 16.44 21.94 38.93
C GLN A 401 15.13 22.44 39.53
N ALA A 402 15.18 23.25 40.59
CA ALA A 402 13.99 23.89 41.16
C ALA A 402 13.30 24.84 40.16
N SER A 403 14.07 25.63 39.40
CA SER A 403 13.54 26.49 38.34
C SER A 403 12.90 25.68 37.21
N PHE A 404 13.50 24.55 36.84
CA PHE A 404 12.97 23.69 35.78
C PHE A 404 11.65 23.03 36.21
N THR A 405 11.58 22.50 37.43
CA THR A 405 10.35 21.90 37.99
C THR A 405 9.21 22.92 38.07
N LYS A 406 9.48 24.16 38.50
CA LYS A 406 8.48 25.23 38.55
C LYS A 406 7.97 25.64 37.16
N ASN A 407 8.87 25.68 36.17
CA ASN A 407 8.49 25.98 34.80
C ASN A 407 7.66 24.83 34.19
N LEU A 408 8.04 23.58 34.46
CA LEU A 408 7.32 22.40 33.99
C LEU A 408 5.90 22.35 34.56
N SER A 409 5.72 22.56 35.87
CA SER A 409 4.38 22.59 36.49
C SER A 409 3.49 23.71 35.93
N THR A 410 4.10 24.85 35.57
CA THR A 410 3.37 25.97 34.93
C THR A 410 2.93 25.63 33.51
N ILE A 411 3.75 24.90 32.76
CA ILE A 411 3.43 24.44 31.40
C ILE A 411 2.34 23.36 31.45
N GLU A 412 2.44 22.41 32.38
CA GLU A 412 1.44 21.35 32.58
C GLU A 412 0.07 21.95 32.94
N ALA A 413 0.01 22.92 33.85
CA ALA A 413 -1.24 23.61 34.20
C ALA A 413 -1.86 24.34 33.01
N LYS A 414 -1.05 25.02 32.19
CA LYS A 414 -1.53 25.68 30.96
C LYS A 414 -2.03 24.68 29.93
N LEU A 415 -1.33 23.55 29.77
CA LEU A 415 -1.72 22.50 28.83
C LEU A 415 -3.03 21.83 29.25
N HIS A 416 -3.20 21.54 30.53
CA HIS A 416 -4.46 21.02 31.09
C HIS A 416 -5.63 21.97 30.83
N GLY A 417 -5.47 23.28 31.08
CA GLY A 417 -6.52 24.27 30.81
C GLY A 417 -6.91 24.34 29.33
N VAL A 418 -5.95 24.21 28.41
CA VAL A 418 -6.22 24.15 26.96
C VAL A 418 -6.97 22.88 26.58
N ILE A 419 -6.59 21.73 27.16
CA ILE A 419 -7.24 20.43 26.92
C ILE A 419 -8.69 20.46 27.42
N GLU A 420 -8.95 20.96 28.64
CA GLU A 420 -10.30 21.05 29.21
C GLU A 420 -11.21 21.99 28.39
N ALA A 421 -10.69 23.15 27.98
CA ALA A 421 -11.43 24.09 27.14
C ALA A 421 -11.75 23.48 25.76
N HIS A 422 -10.82 22.72 25.18
CA HIS A 422 -11.05 22.01 23.92
C HIS A 422 -12.10 20.91 24.09
N HIS A 423 -12.00 20.12 25.16
CA HIS A 423 -12.94 19.04 25.45
C HIS A 423 -14.37 19.56 25.65
N ALA A 424 -14.55 20.63 26.42
CA ALA A 424 -15.86 21.28 26.59
C ALA A 424 -16.44 21.79 25.25
N LYS A 425 -15.60 22.36 24.37
CA LYS A 425 -16.02 22.83 23.05
C LYS A 425 -16.42 21.69 22.11
N VAL A 426 -15.71 20.57 22.17
CA VAL A 426 -16.02 19.37 21.37
C VAL A 426 -17.30 18.71 21.88
N SER A 427 -17.47 18.52 23.20
CA SER A 427 -18.69 17.95 23.77
C SER A 427 -19.93 18.76 23.43
N LYS A 428 -19.89 20.09 23.54
CA LYS A 428 -21.01 20.96 23.16
C LYS A 428 -21.39 20.84 21.68
N ARG A 429 -20.38 20.72 20.79
CA ARG A 429 -20.62 20.50 19.35
C ARG A 429 -21.19 19.11 19.07
N TYR A 430 -20.76 18.10 19.81
CA TYR A 430 -21.28 16.74 19.69
C TYR A 430 -22.75 16.67 20.08
N GLU A 431 -23.14 17.30 21.19
CA GLU A 431 -24.54 17.41 21.62
C GLU A 431 -25.42 18.10 20.58
N GLN A 432 -24.95 19.22 20.01
CA GLN A 432 -25.64 19.93 18.92
C GLN A 432 -25.81 19.05 17.68
N SER A 433 -24.76 18.33 17.27
CA SER A 433 -24.82 17.41 16.12
C SER A 433 -25.78 16.24 16.36
N CYS A 434 -25.83 15.70 17.58
CA CYS A 434 -26.80 14.67 17.96
C CYS A 434 -28.24 15.17 17.86
N ALA A 435 -28.51 16.41 18.30
CA ALA A 435 -29.83 17.03 18.21
C ALA A 435 -30.26 17.25 16.74
N GLU A 436 -29.38 17.80 15.90
CA GLU A 436 -29.64 18.00 14.46
C GLU A 436 -29.91 16.67 13.74
N ARG A 437 -29.17 15.62 14.08
CA ARG A 437 -29.34 14.29 13.49
C ARG A 437 -30.65 13.64 13.90
N ALA A 438 -31.08 13.83 15.15
CA ALA A 438 -32.39 13.37 15.63
C ALA A 438 -33.54 14.07 14.88
N GLU A 439 -33.43 15.38 14.63
CA GLU A 439 -34.41 16.13 13.84
C GLU A 439 -34.47 15.65 12.38
N LEU A 440 -33.30 15.38 11.76
CA LEU A 440 -33.23 14.89 10.39
C LEU A 440 -33.84 13.50 10.24
N VAL A 441 -33.62 12.61 11.21
CA VAL A 441 -34.25 11.28 11.25
C VAL A 441 -35.76 11.41 11.38
N ARG A 442 -36.26 12.30 12.25
CA ARG A 442 -37.69 12.55 12.38
C ARG A 442 -38.33 13.04 11.07
N LYS A 443 -37.72 14.03 10.41
CA LYS A 443 -38.19 14.53 9.10
C LYS A 443 -38.17 13.45 8.03
N LYS A 444 -37.15 12.58 8.05
CA LYS A 444 -37.08 11.45 7.12
C LYS A 444 -38.22 10.46 7.35
N THR A 445 -38.53 10.13 8.61
CA THR A 445 -39.66 9.25 8.95
C THR A 445 -41.00 9.85 8.50
N GLU A 446 -41.22 11.16 8.70
CA GLU A 446 -42.43 11.85 8.23
C GLU A 446 -42.58 11.77 6.69
N VAL A 447 -41.49 11.91 5.94
CA VAL A 447 -41.49 11.75 4.46
C VAL A 447 -41.77 10.31 4.04
N GLU A 448 -41.18 9.32 4.72
CA GLU A 448 -41.39 7.90 4.43
C GLU A 448 -42.85 7.47 4.69
N GLU A 449 -43.45 7.97 5.76
CA GLU A 449 -44.88 7.75 6.07
C GLU A 449 -45.80 8.37 5.01
N THR A 450 -45.54 9.63 4.63
CA THR A 450 -46.30 10.32 3.58
C THR A 450 -46.21 9.58 2.24
N MET A 451 -45.02 9.05 1.91
CA MET A 451 -44.80 8.30 0.69
C MET A 451 -45.52 6.94 0.72
N ALA A 452 -45.54 6.26 1.88
CA ALA A 452 -46.27 5.01 2.07
C ALA A 452 -47.79 5.19 1.89
N GLU A 453 -48.37 6.26 2.42
CA GLU A 453 -49.78 6.60 2.21
C GLU A 453 -50.11 6.86 0.74
N ALA A 454 -49.24 7.59 0.04
CA ALA A 454 -49.41 7.86 -1.39
C ALA A 454 -49.37 6.56 -2.23
N ILE A 455 -48.46 5.63 -1.90
CA ILE A 455 -48.36 4.32 -2.55
C ILE A 455 -49.64 3.50 -2.33
N LEU A 456 -50.15 3.46 -1.10
CA LEU A 456 -51.41 2.75 -0.78
C LEU A 456 -52.60 3.31 -1.56
N LYS A 457 -52.69 4.64 -1.70
CA LYS A 457 -53.74 5.29 -2.49
C LYS A 457 -53.66 4.91 -3.97
N LEU A 458 -52.46 4.94 -4.56
CA LEU A 458 -52.22 4.54 -5.94
C LEU A 458 -52.55 3.06 -6.17
N GLN A 459 -52.17 2.17 -5.26
CA GLN A 459 -52.54 0.75 -5.33
C GLN A 459 -54.07 0.56 -5.32
N GLY A 460 -54.79 1.34 -4.52
CA GLY A 460 -56.26 1.35 -4.51
C GLY A 460 -56.86 1.78 -5.85
N GLU A 461 -56.29 2.80 -6.49
CA GLU A 461 -56.73 3.28 -7.81
C GLU A 461 -56.44 2.26 -8.92
N VAL A 462 -55.25 1.65 -8.91
CA VAL A 462 -54.88 0.56 -9.83
C VAL A 462 -55.84 -0.61 -9.69
N THR A 463 -56.15 -1.03 -8.46
CA THR A 463 -57.10 -2.13 -8.20
C THR A 463 -58.50 -1.81 -8.73
N LYS A 464 -58.97 -0.56 -8.57
CA LYS A 464 -60.26 -0.12 -9.12
C LYS A 464 -60.25 -0.15 -10.66
N PHE A 465 -59.15 0.28 -11.27
CA PHE A 465 -58.98 0.25 -12.73
C PHE A 465 -58.97 -1.18 -13.28
N GLU A 466 -58.25 -2.09 -12.64
CA GLU A 466 -58.20 -3.51 -13.00
C GLU A 466 -59.60 -4.17 -12.92
N LYS A 467 -60.35 -3.91 -11.84
CA LYS A 467 -61.74 -4.39 -11.71
C LYS A 467 -62.64 -3.84 -12.82
N ALA A 468 -62.52 -2.57 -13.18
CA ALA A 468 -63.30 -1.96 -14.25
C ALA A 468 -62.96 -2.55 -15.63
N MET A 469 -61.67 -2.84 -15.90
CA MET A 469 -61.24 -3.51 -17.13
C MET A 469 -61.77 -4.95 -17.20
N LEU A 470 -61.73 -5.69 -16.10
CA LEU A 470 -62.25 -7.06 -16.03
C LEU A 470 -63.77 -7.10 -16.25
N ALA A 471 -64.51 -6.14 -15.68
CA ALA A 471 -65.95 -6.01 -15.91
C ALA A 471 -66.28 -5.75 -17.39
N LYS A 472 -65.59 -4.79 -18.04
CA LYS A 472 -65.75 -4.51 -19.47
C LYS A 472 -65.42 -5.70 -20.37
N SER A 473 -64.37 -6.46 -20.02
CA SER A 473 -64.01 -7.68 -20.75
C SER A 473 -65.11 -8.75 -20.62
N THR A 474 -65.71 -8.88 -19.44
CA THR A 474 -66.80 -9.84 -19.18
C THR A 474 -68.07 -9.47 -19.97
N GLU A 475 -68.42 -8.18 -20.03
CA GLU A 475 -69.53 -7.69 -20.86
C GLU A 475 -69.29 -7.93 -22.36
N GLN A 476 -68.07 -7.71 -22.85
CA GLN A 476 -67.73 -8.01 -24.24
C GLN A 476 -67.87 -9.51 -24.58
N VAL A 477 -67.43 -10.40 -23.68
CA VAL A 477 -67.56 -11.85 -23.86
C VAL A 477 -69.03 -12.28 -23.86
N GLN A 478 -69.85 -11.73 -22.96
CA GLN A 478 -71.30 -12.00 -22.94
C GLN A 478 -72.02 -11.47 -24.18
N SER A 479 -71.62 -10.31 -24.72
CA SER A 479 -72.18 -9.76 -25.95
C SER A 479 -71.85 -10.59 -27.21
N LYS A 480 -70.64 -11.18 -27.27
CA LYS A 480 -70.22 -12.09 -28.35
C LYS A 480 -70.92 -13.45 -28.25
N SER A 481 -71.11 -13.96 -27.02
CA SER A 481 -71.89 -15.18 -26.75
C SER A 481 -73.35 -15.06 -27.20
N LYS A 482 -74.00 -13.90 -27.00
CA LYS A 482 -75.36 -13.64 -27.51
C LYS A 482 -75.46 -13.48 -29.03
N LYS A 483 -74.40 -13.04 -29.71
CA LYS A 483 -74.37 -12.92 -31.18
C LYS A 483 -73.98 -14.23 -31.91
N GLY A 484 -73.33 -15.17 -31.23
CA GLY A 484 -72.98 -16.48 -31.81
C GLY A 484 -74.06 -17.57 -31.64
N ARG A 485 -75.24 -17.22 -31.12
CA ARG A 485 -76.35 -18.15 -30.86
C ARG A 485 -77.66 -17.76 -31.56
N LYS A 486 -77.56 -16.96 -32.63
CA LYS A 486 -78.66 -16.63 -33.55
C LYS A 486 -78.25 -16.89 -34.98
#